data_AF-A0A942YCE7-F1
#
_entry.id   AF-A0A942YCE7-F1
#
_cell.length_a   1.000
_cell.length_b   1.000
_cell.length_c   1.000
_cell.angle_alpha   90.00
_cell.angle_beta   90.00
_cell.angle_gamma   90.00
#
_symmetry.space_group_name_H-M   'P 1'
#
loop_
_entity.id
_entity.type
_entity.pdbx_description
1 polymer ?
#
loop_
_entity_poly.entity_id
_entity_poly.type
_entity_poly.pdbx_seq_one_letter_code
_entity_poly.pdbx_strand_id
1 'polypeptide(L)' 'MRILVHAVFILLIGLVTFFGLGPVLLADGSMRERLVTGVIVLVIYLILGFGYRKGIGWAERKRN' A
#
# COMPACT_ATOMS: atom_id res chain seq x y z
N MET A 1 -10.78 17.16 -4.07
CA MET A 1 -10.86 15.74 -3.65
C MET A 1 -9.79 14.86 -4.28
N ARG A 2 -9.52 14.94 -5.59
CA ARG A 2 -8.47 14.12 -6.26
C ARG A 2 -7.08 14.24 -5.61
N ILE A 3 -6.61 15.47 -5.39
CA ILE A 3 -5.31 15.74 -4.73
C ILE A 3 -5.24 15.08 -3.34
N LEU A 4 -6.32 15.17 -2.56
CA LEU A 4 -6.39 14.53 -1.24
C LEU A 4 -6.30 13.01 -1.35
N VAL A 5 -7.00 12.39 -2.31
CA VAL A 5 -6.92 10.94 -2.56
C VAL A 5 -5.49 10.54 -2.96
N HIS A 6 -4.85 11.29 -3.86
CA HIS A 6 -3.44 11.03 -4.22
C HIS A 6 -2.52 11.15 -3.01
N ALA A 7 -2.62 12.23 -2.23
CA ALA A 7 -1.78 12.46 -1.06
C ALA A 7 -1.91 11.34 -0.02
N VAL A 8 -3.15 10.91 0.27
CA VAL A 8 -3.41 9.81 1.21
C VAL A 8 -2.82 8.50 0.70
N PHE A 9 -3.04 8.14 -0.57
CA PHE A 9 -2.52 6.87 -1.10
C PHE A 9 -1.00 6.87 -1.26
N ILE A 10 -0.38 8.00 -1.61
CA ILE A 10 1.08 8.14 -1.62
C ILE A 10 1.62 7.92 -0.20
N LEU A 11 1.01 8.53 0.81
CA LEU A 11 1.41 8.35 2.20
C LEU A 11 1.26 6.88 2.63
N LEU A 12 0.11 6.26 2.37
CA LEU A 12 -0.14 4.86 2.72
C LEU A 12 0.85 3.90 2.04
N ILE A 13 1.12 4.08 0.75
CA ILE A 13 2.10 3.27 0.01
C ILE A 13 3.50 3.50 0.58
N GLY A 14 3.87 4.74 0.89
CA GLY A 14 5.15 5.07 1.52
C GLY A 14 5.31 4.38 2.88
N LEU A 15 4.28 4.40 3.72
CA LEU A 15 4.27 3.72 5.01
C LEU A 15 4.39 2.20 4.85
N VAL A 16 3.62 1.58 3.95
CA VAL A 16 3.71 0.12 3.70
C VAL A 16 5.08 -0.26 3.13
N THR A 17 5.68 0.60 2.30
CA THR A 17 7.05 0.39 1.81
C THR A 17 8.04 0.42 2.96
N PHE A 18 8.01 1.45 3.79
CA PHE A 18 8.98 1.59 4.88
C PHE A 18 8.79 0.51 5.97
N PHE A 19 7.57 0.35 6.47
CA PHE A 19 7.27 -0.56 7.57
C PHE A 19 7.03 -2.02 7.15
N GLY A 20 6.62 -2.25 5.90
CA GLY A 20 6.36 -3.59 5.37
C GLY A 20 7.57 -4.22 4.70
N LEU A 21 8.18 -3.54 3.72
CA LEU A 21 9.37 -4.08 3.06
C LEU A 21 10.63 -4.02 3.94
N GLY A 22 10.69 -3.09 4.90
CA GLY A 22 11.79 -3.01 5.86
C GLY A 22 12.06 -4.36 6.56
N PRO A 23 11.08 -4.95 7.26
CA PRO A 23 11.23 -6.28 7.87
C PRO A 23 11.53 -7.40 6.86
N VAL A 24 10.96 -7.35 5.66
CA VAL A 24 11.21 -8.38 4.62
C VAL A 24 12.69 -8.38 4.20
N LEU A 25 13.31 -7.21 4.11
CA LEU A 25 14.67 -7.05 3.61
C LEU A 25 15.72 -7.11 4.73
N LEU A 26 15.41 -6.54 5.89
CA LEU A 26 16.39 -6.20 6.92
C LEU A 26 16.19 -6.93 8.26
N ALA A 27 15.05 -7.60 8.49
CA ALA A 27 14.87 -8.33 9.74
C ALA A 27 15.74 -9.59 9.78
N ASP A 28 16.28 -9.88 10.96
CA ASP A 28 17.06 -11.09 11.27
C ASP A 28 16.16 -12.32 11.50
N GLY A 29 15.03 -12.39 10.79
CA GLY A 29 14.11 -13.52 10.82
C GLY A 29 14.57 -14.62 9.86
N SER A 30 14.08 -15.84 10.09
CA SER A 30 14.27 -16.94 9.15
C SER A 30 13.72 -16.61 7.76
N MET A 31 14.29 -17.23 6.72
CA MET A 31 13.82 -17.03 5.34
C MET A 31 12.30 -17.25 5.20
N ARG A 32 11.74 -18.22 5.94
CA ARG A 32 10.31 -18.51 5.93
C ARG A 32 9.48 -17.35 6.48
N GLU A 33 9.87 -16.76 7.61
CA GLU A 33 9.16 -15.62 8.22
C GLU A 33 9.19 -14.39 7.32
N ARG A 34 10.34 -14.14 6.69
CA ARG A 34 10.52 -13.03 5.74
C ARG A 34 9.65 -13.22 4.50
N LEU A 35 9.54 -14.43 3.96
CA LEU A 35 8.66 -14.75 2.83
C LEU A 35 7.19 -14.57 3.19
N VAL A 36 6.75 -15.04 4.36
CA VAL A 36 5.37 -14.84 4.84
C VAL A 36 5.06 -13.35 4.96
N THR A 37 5.99 -12.58 5.55
CA THR A 37 5.87 -11.12 5.66
C THR A 37 5.79 -10.47 4.27
N GLY A 38 6.62 -10.91 3.32
CA GLY A 38 6.61 -10.43 1.95
C GLY A 38 5.28 -10.68 1.24
N VAL A 39 4.69 -11.86 1.42
CA VAL A 39 3.35 -12.18 0.88
C VAL A 39 2.28 -11.26 1.47
N ILE A 40 2.31 -11.02 2.79
CA ILE A 40 1.37 -10.10 3.45
C ILE A 40 1.50 -8.69 2.89
N VAL A 41 2.73 -8.18 2.77
CA VAL A 41 3.00 -6.85 2.21
C VAL A 41 2.52 -6.74 0.77
N LEU A 42 2.73 -7.78 -0.05
CA LEU A 42 2.25 -7.84 -1.42
C LEU A 42 0.71 -7.77 -1.48
N VAL A 43 0.00 -8.52 -0.64
CA VAL A 43 -1.46 -8.48 -0.55
C VAL A 43 -1.94 -7.07 -0.17
N ILE A 44 -1.26 -6.42 0.78
CA ILE A 44 -1.59 -5.03 1.17
C ILE A 44 -1.44 -4.08 -0.02
N TYR A 45 -0.37 -4.20 -0.83
CA TYR A 45 -0.22 -3.38 -2.04
C TYR A 45 -1.35 -3.60 -3.05
N LEU A 46 -1.80 -4.84 -3.25
CA LEU A 46 -2.94 -5.13 -4.13
C LEU A 46 -4.22 -4.47 -3.62
N ILE A 47 -4.48 -4.55 -2.31
CA ILE A 47 -5.64 -3.90 -1.67
C ILE A 47 -5.56 -2.38 -1.85
N LEU A 48 -4.39 -1.77 -1.60
CA LEU A 48 -4.19 -0.33 -1.77
C LEU A 48 -4.36 0.09 -3.23
N GLY A 49 -3.82 -0.66 -4.19
CA GLY A 49 -3.97 -0.38 -5.61
C GLY A 49 -5.44 -0.41 -6.06
N PHE A 50 -6.18 -1.44 -5.62
CA PHE A 50 -7.61 -1.54 -5.90
C PHE A 50 -8.42 -0.42 -5.22
N GLY A 51 -8.11 -0.14 -3.94
CA GLY A 51 -8.70 0.94 -3.17
C GLY A 51 -8.49 2.31 -3.84
N TYR A 52 -7.28 2.56 -4.34
CA TYR A 52 -6.95 3.80 -5.05
C TYR A 52 -7.77 3.95 -6.33
N ARG A 53 -7.83 2.89 -7.16
CA ARG A 53 -8.65 2.90 -8.39
C ARG A 53 -10.11 3.22 -8.09
N LYS A 54 -10.69 2.62 -7.04
CA LYS A 54 -12.07 2.90 -6.64
C LYS A 54 -12.23 4.32 -6.08
N GLY A 55 -11.27 4.76 -5.25
CA GLY A 55 -11.26 6.07 -4.61
C GLY A 55 -11.14 7.23 -5.58
N ILE A 56 -10.26 7.13 -6.59
CA ILE A 56 -10.10 8.17 -7.60
C ILE A 56 -11.34 8.28 -8.48
N GLY A 57 -11.94 7.16 -8.88
CA GLY A 57 -13.19 7.15 -9.64
C GLY A 57 -14.36 7.78 -8.87
N TRP A 58 -14.41 7.58 -7.54
CA TRP A 58 -15.36 8.28 -6.67
C TRP A 58 -15.10 9.80 -6.61
N ALA A 59 -13.84 10.19 -6.45
CA ALA A 59 -13.46 11.60 -6.38
C ALA A 59 -13.69 12.37 -7.70
N GLU A 60 -13.65 11.67 -8.84
CA GLU A 60 -13.95 12.23 -10.16
C GLU A 60 -15.45 12.37 -10.40
N ARG A 61 -16.26 11.37 -10.02
CA ARG A 61 -17.73 11.45 -10.14
C ARG A 61 -18.36 12.57 -9.33
N LYS A 62 -17.78 12.93 -8.17
CA LYS A 62 -18.31 13.99 -7.30
C LYS A 62 -18.00 15.42 -7.80
N ARG A 63 -17.18 15.55 -8.84
CA ARG A 63 -16.82 16.85 -9.44
C ARG A 63 -17.68 17.21 -10.66
N ASN A 64 -18.23 16.22 -11.37
CA ASN A 64 -19.21 16.42 -12.44
C ASN A 64 -20.61 16.51 -11.85
#